data_AF-A0AAD7WBS0-F1
#
_entry.id   AF-A0AAD7WBS0-F1
#
_cell.length_a   1.000
_cell.length_b   1.000
_cell.length_c   1.000
_cell.angle_alpha   90.00
_cell.angle_beta   90.00
_cell.angle_gamma   90.00
#
_symmetry.space_group_name_H-M   'P 1'
#
loop_
_entity.id
_entity.type
_entity.pdbx_description
1 polymer ?
#
loop_
_entity_poly.entity_id
_entity_poly.type
_entity_poly.pdbx_seq_one_letter_code
_entity_poly.pdbx_strand_id
1 'polypeptide(L)'
;MREDEQRHFLDRQESQDQAADEYARALGDAQTRLAQKEAELRKAAENHASEAEQLRCRVEQESRDTHQVEANALREQLAQLEKSVEQVKAQNQELQTEQEKFLAQRDDVSSQLQEVNRANSRLLEQLTERGQEKDKLQQALEETRKTADKRKAMLDELAMDVAQEKSRHKEELSDARLQHEKEVLGVGARYEKELRGLHEDKNRTEEEIRSQLRDEKARTRELESLQQTGEVRLQEAKETAEKSALEHQEQVQKLQLEQTAQLQGKMAEMEAQQRATEKSFREVLKVQAEAVLDLQAHLKGVVLQSIAEDLRACLPVEAMLPSESLAIEKAQQNPKPTVHVDAFLYDEEAVDSLCEEGKMSRDYCLHCGSHRTAPLGFISHSFSALELRFLFQNVLPDLSGKVLVDVGSRLGAVLYGGCLYSSAAQLVGVEISAEFTELQRMVVEKYGFTDQVQVIHADICTQASLLQNADVVVMNNVFEYFLESNDQMRAWHCISQNVSRKGALLVTVPGVQESLAALQGSNEAIDIHQWLEELPLDYDVYLGRDTDTDSFKQIHLYRVL
;
A
#
# COMPACT_ATOMS: atom_id res chain seq x y z
N MET A 1 39.75 46.79 180.17
CA MET A 1 40.07 47.66 179.01
C MET A 1 41.44 47.34 178.41
N ARG A 2 41.66 46.11 177.95
CA ARG A 2 42.78 45.76 177.05
C ARG A 2 42.44 44.59 176.11
N GLU A 3 41.18 44.13 176.11
CA GLU A 3 40.71 43.00 175.30
C GLU A 3 39.81 43.41 174.12
N ASP A 4 39.30 44.65 174.09
CA ASP A 4 38.40 45.11 173.00
C ASP A 4 39.14 45.69 171.78
N GLU A 5 40.35 46.21 171.94
CA GLU A 5 41.11 46.81 170.82
C GLU A 5 41.76 45.76 169.91
N GLN A 6 41.95 44.52 170.38
CA GLN A 6 42.58 43.45 169.61
C GLN A 6 41.60 42.75 168.66
N ARG A 7 40.29 42.81 168.93
CA ARG A 7 39.25 42.23 168.06
C ARG A 7 38.99 43.05 166.80
N HIS A 8 39.06 44.38 166.90
CA HIS A 8 38.77 45.26 165.76
C HIS A 8 39.85 45.29 164.66
N PHE A 9 41.10 44.91 164.97
CA PHE A 9 42.18 44.81 163.99
C PHE A 9 42.10 43.51 163.17
N LEU A 10 41.76 42.40 163.84
CA LEU A 10 41.56 41.10 163.19
C LEU A 10 40.38 41.11 162.21
N ASP A 11 39.27 41.74 162.59
CA ASP A 11 38.05 41.82 161.78
C ASP A 11 38.24 42.60 160.46
N ARG A 12 39.11 43.62 160.48
CA ARG A 12 39.44 44.43 159.29
C ARG A 12 40.39 43.70 158.33
N GLN A 13 41.29 42.88 158.88
CA GLN A 13 42.22 42.06 158.10
C GLN A 13 41.49 40.87 157.46
N GLU A 14 40.59 40.22 158.19
CA GLU A 14 39.72 39.16 157.65
C GLU A 14 38.79 39.69 156.55
N SER A 15 38.26 40.91 156.68
CA SER A 15 37.41 41.51 155.63
C SER A 15 38.21 41.90 154.37
N GLN A 16 39.47 42.32 154.49
CA GLN A 16 40.35 42.58 153.34
C GLN A 16 40.81 41.29 152.65
N ASP A 17 41.14 40.25 153.42
CA ASP A 17 41.52 38.95 152.88
C ASP A 17 40.32 38.26 152.20
N GLN A 18 39.11 38.40 152.75
CA GLN A 18 37.87 37.93 152.09
C GLN A 18 37.59 38.65 150.76
N ALA A 19 37.79 39.97 150.69
CA ALA A 19 37.60 40.73 149.46
C ALA A 19 38.67 40.41 148.39
N ALA A 20 39.91 40.15 148.80
CA ALA A 20 40.98 39.72 147.90
C ALA A 20 40.73 38.31 147.35
N ASP A 21 40.25 37.38 148.19
CA ASP A 21 39.87 36.03 147.79
C ASP A 21 38.65 36.00 146.86
N GLU A 22 37.66 36.87 147.10
CA GLU A 22 36.51 37.02 146.19
C GLU A 22 36.93 37.60 144.83
N TYR A 23 37.84 38.59 144.81
CA TYR A 23 38.36 39.16 143.57
C TYR A 23 39.21 38.14 142.79
N ALA A 24 40.05 37.35 143.48
CA ALA A 24 40.84 36.28 142.87
C ALA A 24 39.95 35.17 142.29
N ARG A 25 38.87 34.79 142.99
CA ARG A 25 37.86 33.86 142.46
C ARG A 25 37.12 34.42 141.25
N ALA A 26 36.68 35.68 141.31
CA ALA A 26 36.00 36.33 140.18
C ALA A 26 36.92 36.47 138.95
N LEU A 27 38.21 36.75 139.15
CA LEU A 27 39.20 36.80 138.08
C LEU A 27 39.48 35.41 137.48
N GLY A 28 39.60 34.38 138.32
CA GLY A 28 39.73 32.98 137.89
C GLY A 28 38.52 32.48 137.11
N ASP A 29 37.31 32.82 137.55
CA ASP A 29 36.07 32.51 136.85
C ASP A 29 35.97 33.26 135.51
N ALA A 30 36.39 34.53 135.47
CA ALA A 30 36.44 35.32 134.23
C ALA A 30 37.47 34.75 133.23
N GLN A 31 38.65 34.35 133.70
CA GLN A 31 39.68 33.70 132.87
C GLN A 31 39.22 32.33 132.36
N THR A 32 38.52 31.55 133.19
CA THR A 32 37.96 30.26 132.79
C THR A 32 36.86 30.43 131.74
N ARG A 33 35.96 31.41 131.92
CA ARG A 33 34.94 31.76 130.93
C ARG A 33 35.54 32.27 129.62
N LEU A 34 36.63 33.05 129.69
CA LEU A 34 37.37 33.51 128.51
C LEU A 34 37.99 32.33 127.76
N ALA A 35 38.68 31.44 128.46
CA ALA A 35 39.29 30.24 127.87
C ALA A 35 38.24 29.30 127.25
N GLN A 36 37.08 29.15 127.89
CA GLN A 36 35.94 28.40 127.33
C GLN A 36 35.40 29.06 126.06
N LYS A 37 35.18 30.39 126.07
CA LYS A 37 34.77 31.12 124.86
C LYS A 37 35.80 31.05 123.74
N GLU A 38 37.09 31.13 124.05
CA GLU A 38 38.16 30.99 123.06
C GLU A 38 38.19 29.57 122.45
N ALA A 39 37.96 28.53 123.26
CA ALA A 39 37.86 27.16 122.78
C ALA A 39 36.62 26.94 121.91
N GLU A 40 35.47 27.50 122.30
CA GLU A 40 34.23 27.48 121.49
C GLU A 40 34.42 28.22 120.17
N LEU A 41 35.04 29.40 120.18
CA LEU A 41 35.34 30.17 118.98
C LEU A 41 36.35 29.47 118.07
N ARG A 42 37.37 28.81 118.62
CA ARG A 42 38.31 27.98 117.83
C ARG A 42 37.60 26.82 117.16
N LYS A 43 36.75 26.10 117.90
CA LYS A 43 35.96 24.99 117.35
C LYS A 43 34.98 25.47 116.29
N ALA A 44 34.34 26.63 116.49
CA ALA A 44 33.49 27.25 115.47
C ALA A 44 34.29 27.65 114.22
N ALA A 45 35.50 28.21 114.39
CA ALA A 45 36.38 28.57 113.27
C ALA A 45 36.87 27.34 112.49
N GLU A 46 37.22 26.24 113.17
CA GLU A 46 37.59 24.96 112.54
C GLU A 46 36.42 24.35 111.77
N ASN A 47 35.22 24.36 112.34
CA ASN A 47 34.01 23.91 111.66
C ASN A 47 33.73 24.75 110.41
N HIS A 48 33.78 26.09 110.51
CA HIS A 48 33.59 26.97 109.36
C HIS A 48 34.68 26.81 108.30
N ALA A 49 35.94 26.56 108.70
CA ALA A 49 37.01 26.26 107.76
C ALA A 49 36.76 24.93 107.02
N SER A 50 36.30 23.90 107.73
CA SER A 50 35.92 22.61 107.13
C SER A 50 34.73 22.75 106.18
N GLU A 51 33.69 23.49 106.58
CA GLU A 51 32.54 23.80 105.73
C GLU A 51 32.96 24.59 104.49
N ALA A 52 33.83 25.58 104.64
CA ALA A 52 34.36 26.37 103.52
C ALA A 52 35.17 25.50 102.54
N GLU A 53 36.00 24.57 103.04
CA GLU A 53 36.75 23.64 102.20
C GLU A 53 35.83 22.67 101.45
N GLN A 54 34.82 22.13 102.13
CA GLN A 54 33.81 21.28 101.49
C GLN A 54 33.04 22.02 100.39
N LEU A 55 32.67 23.29 100.63
CA LEU A 55 32.03 24.14 99.63
C LEU A 55 32.96 24.42 98.45
N ARG A 56 34.25 24.69 98.68
CA ARG A 56 35.25 24.86 97.61
C ARG A 56 35.37 23.61 96.76
N CYS A 57 35.53 22.43 97.37
CA CYS A 57 35.59 21.17 96.62
C CYS A 57 34.32 20.92 95.81
N ARG A 58 33.13 21.23 96.36
CA ARG A 58 31.86 21.07 95.64
C ARG A 58 31.76 22.00 94.44
N VAL A 59 32.10 23.28 94.61
CA VAL A 59 32.09 24.26 93.51
C VAL A 59 33.10 23.91 92.42
N GLU A 60 34.29 23.44 92.78
CA GLU A 60 35.27 22.97 91.81
C GLU A 60 34.78 21.75 91.04
N GLN A 61 34.12 20.80 91.71
CA GLN A 61 33.56 19.63 91.07
C GLN A 61 32.41 20.01 90.13
N GLU A 62 31.48 20.84 90.59
CA GLU A 62 30.38 21.36 89.75
C GLU A 62 30.93 22.10 88.52
N SER A 63 31.96 22.94 88.69
CA SER A 63 32.60 23.65 87.57
C SER A 63 33.29 22.70 86.58
N ARG A 64 33.93 21.62 87.07
CA ARG A 64 34.53 20.60 86.19
C ARG A 64 33.45 19.84 85.43
N ASP A 65 32.37 19.47 86.10
CA ASP A 65 31.25 18.75 85.50
C ASP A 65 30.54 19.60 84.44
N THR A 66 30.28 20.89 84.70
CA THR A 66 29.69 21.79 83.71
C THR A 66 30.60 21.97 82.49
N HIS A 67 31.91 22.22 82.70
CA HIS A 67 32.84 22.32 81.58
C HIS A 67 32.93 21.03 80.76
N GLN A 68 32.85 19.85 81.40
CA GLN A 68 32.87 18.57 80.71
C GLN A 68 31.60 18.37 79.86
N VAL A 69 30.42 18.76 80.38
CA VAL A 69 29.15 18.71 79.65
C VAL A 69 29.18 19.68 78.46
N GLU A 70 29.65 20.91 78.65
CA GLU A 70 29.80 21.90 77.57
C GLU A 70 30.79 21.44 76.49
N ALA A 71 31.95 20.89 76.90
CA ALA A 71 32.94 20.36 75.97
C ALA A 71 32.39 19.17 75.16
N ASN A 72 31.57 18.31 75.78
CA ASN A 72 30.92 17.20 75.08
C ASN A 72 29.86 17.70 74.10
N ALA A 73 29.03 18.69 74.47
CA ALA A 73 28.05 19.30 73.58
C ALA A 73 28.70 19.97 72.35
N LEU A 74 29.82 20.67 72.55
CA LEU A 74 30.58 21.27 71.45
C LEU A 74 31.19 20.22 70.52
N ARG A 75 31.71 19.11 71.04
CA ARG A 75 32.21 17.99 70.22
C ARG A 75 31.10 17.37 69.36
N GLU A 76 29.92 17.20 69.93
CA GLU A 76 28.77 16.66 69.20
C GLU A 76 28.33 17.61 68.07
N GLN A 77 28.26 18.92 68.33
CA GLN A 77 28.00 19.93 67.31
C GLN A 77 29.05 19.95 66.20
N LEU A 78 30.34 19.85 66.54
CA LEU A 78 31.42 19.77 65.56
C LEU A 78 31.29 18.52 64.68
N ALA A 79 31.04 17.36 65.28
CA ALA A 79 30.84 16.11 64.54
C ALA A 79 29.63 16.19 63.59
N GLN A 80 28.54 16.86 64.00
CA GLN A 80 27.37 17.07 63.16
C GLN A 80 27.68 18.01 61.98
N LEU A 81 28.42 19.11 62.23
CA LEU A 81 28.85 20.03 61.18
C LEU A 81 29.79 19.35 60.18
N GLU A 82 30.77 18.58 60.65
CA GLU A 82 31.68 17.80 59.79
C GLU A 82 30.90 16.85 58.87
N LYS A 83 29.91 16.15 59.41
CA LYS A 83 29.03 15.28 58.62
C LYS A 83 28.25 16.06 57.55
N SER A 84 27.75 17.25 57.90
CA SER A 84 27.02 18.10 56.94
C SER A 84 27.91 18.62 55.82
N VAL A 85 29.16 19.01 56.12
CA VAL A 85 30.15 19.45 55.13
C VAL A 85 30.49 18.31 54.18
N GLU A 86 30.70 17.11 54.70
CA GLU A 86 31.02 15.96 53.86
C GLU A 86 29.86 15.57 52.94
N GLN A 87 28.62 15.65 53.43
CA GLN A 87 27.42 15.46 52.62
C GLN A 87 27.32 16.49 51.48
N VAL A 88 27.57 17.77 51.75
CA VAL A 88 27.54 18.83 50.73
C VAL A 88 28.67 18.66 49.71
N LYS A 89 29.84 18.18 50.11
CA LYS A 89 30.93 17.85 49.18
C LYS A 89 30.55 16.70 48.26
N ALA A 90 29.95 15.63 48.79
CA ALA A 90 29.49 14.51 47.98
C ALA A 90 28.44 14.96 46.95
N GLN A 91 27.47 15.78 47.37
CA GLN A 91 26.46 16.35 46.46
C GLN A 91 27.07 17.24 45.37
N ASN A 92 28.09 18.05 45.70
CA ASN A 92 28.79 18.85 44.69
C ASN A 92 29.55 17.98 43.69
N GLN A 93 30.19 16.90 44.13
CA GLN A 93 30.86 15.96 43.24
C GLN A 93 29.86 15.25 42.31
N GLU A 94 28.72 14.81 42.84
CA GLU A 94 27.65 14.22 42.03
C GLU A 94 27.17 15.21 40.96
N LEU A 95 26.85 16.44 41.33
CA LEU A 95 26.43 17.48 40.38
C LEU A 95 27.49 17.79 39.32
N GLN A 96 28.78 17.79 39.69
CA GLN A 96 29.87 17.95 38.73
C GLN A 96 29.91 16.80 37.72
N THR A 97 29.76 15.55 38.18
CA THR A 97 29.72 14.40 37.26
C THR A 97 28.49 14.43 36.35
N GLU A 98 27.34 14.90 36.84
CA GLU A 98 26.15 15.08 36.01
C GLU A 98 26.36 16.19 34.97
N GLN A 99 26.96 17.31 35.36
CA GLN A 99 27.30 18.40 34.44
C GLN A 99 28.23 17.93 33.32
N GLU A 100 29.24 17.14 33.63
CA GLU A 100 30.15 16.56 32.64
C GLU A 100 29.42 15.61 31.67
N LYS A 101 28.49 14.77 32.19
CA LYS A 101 27.66 13.91 31.35
C LYS A 101 26.77 14.72 30.41
N PHE A 102 26.14 15.79 30.89
CA PHE A 102 25.31 16.66 30.04
C PHE A 102 26.13 17.41 28.98
N LEU A 103 27.36 17.81 29.30
CA LEU A 103 28.26 18.42 28.32
C LEU A 103 28.65 17.42 27.22
N ALA A 104 28.98 16.18 27.59
CA ALA A 104 29.27 15.13 26.60
C ALA A 104 28.04 14.85 25.70
N GLN A 105 26.85 14.73 26.28
CA GLN A 105 25.60 14.56 25.51
C GLN A 105 25.34 15.73 24.56
N ARG A 106 25.58 16.97 24.99
CA ARG A 106 25.42 18.15 24.14
C ARG A 106 26.39 18.12 22.96
N ASP A 107 27.63 17.72 23.18
CA ASP A 107 28.66 17.66 22.14
C ASP A 107 28.35 16.53 21.13
N ASP A 108 27.85 15.38 21.58
CA ASP A 108 27.36 14.30 20.72
C ASP A 108 26.20 14.76 19.83
N VAL A 109 25.18 15.41 20.41
CA VAL A 109 24.04 15.97 19.66
C VAL A 109 24.50 17.03 18.67
N SER A 110 25.48 17.86 19.04
CA SER A 110 26.03 18.86 18.14
C SER A 110 26.76 18.22 16.94
N SER A 111 27.46 17.11 17.17
CA SER A 111 28.13 16.34 16.11
C SER A 111 27.10 15.72 15.16
N GLN A 112 26.06 15.08 15.71
CA GLN A 112 24.95 14.53 14.94
C GLN A 112 24.26 15.60 14.08
N LEU A 113 23.98 16.78 14.64
CA LEU A 113 23.38 17.90 13.90
C LEU A 113 24.28 18.36 12.75
N GLN A 114 25.60 18.37 12.93
CA GLN A 114 26.53 18.73 11.87
C GLN A 114 26.55 17.70 10.73
N GLU A 115 26.46 16.41 11.06
CA GLU A 115 26.36 15.33 10.07
C GLU A 115 25.05 15.40 9.27
N VAL A 116 23.92 15.60 9.95
CA VAL A 116 22.61 15.79 9.31
C VAL A 116 22.64 17.00 8.38
N ASN A 117 23.24 18.13 8.81
CA ASN A 117 23.38 19.30 7.94
C ASN A 117 24.21 19.00 6.68
N ARG A 118 25.31 18.24 6.80
CA ARG A 118 26.11 17.82 5.63
C ARG A 118 25.34 16.89 4.70
N ALA A 119 24.51 15.99 5.25
CA ALA A 119 23.66 15.11 4.46
C ALA A 119 22.60 15.92 3.70
N ASN A 120 21.93 16.86 4.39
CA ASN A 120 20.95 17.75 3.77
C ASN A 120 21.54 18.60 2.65
N SER A 121 22.76 19.12 2.80
CA SER A 121 23.44 19.84 1.71
C SER A 121 23.65 18.97 0.47
N ARG A 122 24.02 17.69 0.63
CA ARG A 122 24.18 16.75 -0.50
C ARG A 122 22.85 16.42 -1.16
N LEU A 123 21.79 16.22 -0.37
CA LEU A 123 20.45 15.97 -0.89
C LEU A 123 19.93 17.17 -1.68
N LEU A 124 20.20 18.40 -1.23
CA LEU A 124 19.87 19.62 -1.97
C LEU A 124 20.63 19.71 -3.31
N GLU A 125 21.90 19.32 -3.35
CA GLU A 125 22.66 19.23 -4.60
C GLU A 125 22.04 18.20 -5.55
N GLN A 126 21.73 16.99 -5.07
CA GLN A 126 21.09 15.94 -5.87
C GLN A 126 19.70 16.35 -6.40
N LEU A 127 18.88 17.00 -5.56
CA LEU A 127 17.58 17.54 -5.99
C LEU A 127 17.74 18.59 -7.09
N THR A 128 18.78 19.42 -7.01
CA THR A 128 19.08 20.43 -8.04
C THR A 128 19.49 19.76 -9.35
N GLU A 129 20.34 18.73 -9.30
CA GLU A 129 20.76 17.96 -10.47
C GLU A 129 19.58 17.23 -11.12
N ARG A 130 18.75 16.52 -10.33
CA ARG A 130 17.55 15.86 -10.84
C ARG A 130 16.54 16.84 -11.40
N GLY A 131 16.41 18.04 -10.82
CA GLY A 131 15.61 19.13 -11.38
C GLY A 131 16.08 19.54 -12.78
N GLN A 132 17.39 19.72 -12.95
CA GLN A 132 17.96 20.04 -14.27
C GLN A 132 17.78 18.90 -15.28
N GLU A 133 17.88 17.65 -14.86
CA GLU A 133 17.65 16.49 -15.73
C GLU A 133 16.18 16.39 -16.16
N LYS A 134 15.25 16.60 -15.22
CA LYS A 134 13.81 16.69 -15.52
C LYS A 134 13.52 17.76 -16.56
N ASP A 135 14.08 18.95 -16.43
CA ASP A 135 13.86 20.04 -17.38
C ASP A 135 14.40 19.69 -18.78
N LYS A 136 15.56 19.02 -18.86
CA LYS A 136 16.12 18.53 -20.13
C LYS A 136 15.21 17.47 -20.78
N LEU A 137 14.71 16.52 -20.00
CA LEU A 137 13.82 15.47 -20.49
C LEU A 137 12.47 16.05 -20.94
N GLN A 138 11.93 17.04 -20.22
CA GLN A 138 10.73 17.75 -20.64
C GLN A 138 10.93 18.48 -21.97
N GLN A 139 12.08 19.13 -22.17
CA GLN A 139 12.41 19.76 -23.45
C GLN A 139 12.48 18.73 -24.58
N ALA A 140 13.17 17.60 -24.38
CA ALA A 140 13.28 16.53 -25.37
C ALA A 140 11.91 15.91 -25.71
N LEU A 141 11.03 15.76 -24.72
CA LEU A 141 9.67 15.27 -24.91
C LEU A 141 8.84 16.23 -25.77
N GLU A 142 8.90 17.54 -25.51
CA GLU A 142 8.18 18.55 -26.28
C GLU A 142 8.68 18.65 -27.72
N GLU A 143 10.00 18.51 -27.95
CA GLU A 143 10.57 18.41 -29.29
C GLU A 143 10.07 17.17 -30.03
N THR A 144 10.07 16.01 -29.37
CA THR A 144 9.56 14.76 -29.93
C THR A 144 8.07 14.89 -30.28
N ARG A 145 7.26 15.46 -29.38
CA ARG A 145 5.84 15.73 -29.61
C ARG A 145 5.63 16.63 -30.83
N LYS A 146 6.38 17.73 -30.96
CA LYS A 146 6.30 18.61 -32.15
C LYS A 146 6.61 17.85 -33.45
N THR A 147 7.55 16.90 -33.43
CA THR A 147 7.83 16.07 -34.62
C THR A 147 6.69 15.09 -34.91
N ALA A 148 6.07 14.52 -33.88
CA ALA A 148 4.91 13.63 -34.03
C ALA A 148 3.70 14.39 -34.59
N ASP A 149 3.41 15.59 -34.08
CA ASP A 149 2.33 16.45 -34.57
C ASP A 149 2.53 16.82 -36.05
N LYS A 150 3.76 17.12 -36.47
CA LYS A 150 4.09 17.32 -37.90
C LYS A 150 3.84 16.08 -38.74
N ARG A 151 4.24 14.89 -38.25
CA ARG A 151 3.99 13.62 -38.96
C ARG A 151 2.50 13.34 -39.09
N LYS A 152 1.72 13.60 -38.04
CA LYS A 152 0.27 13.47 -38.05
C LYS A 152 -0.37 14.40 -39.08
N ALA A 153 0.01 15.68 -39.09
CA ALA A 153 -0.50 16.64 -40.07
C ALA A 153 -0.22 16.21 -41.52
N MET A 154 0.98 15.70 -41.81
CA MET A 154 1.31 15.18 -43.15
C MET A 154 0.48 13.94 -43.52
N LEU A 155 0.18 13.06 -42.55
CA LEU A 155 -0.68 11.89 -42.79
C LEU A 155 -2.14 12.30 -43.02
N ASP A 156 -2.64 13.29 -42.29
CA ASP A 156 -3.99 13.84 -42.48
C ASP A 156 -4.13 14.49 -43.86
N GLU A 157 -3.12 15.26 -44.32
CA GLU A 157 -3.07 15.85 -45.66
C GLU A 157 -3.08 14.76 -46.75
N LEU A 158 -2.24 13.73 -46.61
CA LEU A 158 -2.22 12.60 -47.54
C LEU A 158 -3.58 11.86 -47.59
N ALA A 159 -4.24 11.70 -46.44
CA ALA A 159 -5.57 11.09 -46.38
C ALA A 159 -6.64 11.93 -47.09
N MET A 160 -6.56 13.27 -46.97
CA MET A 160 -7.43 14.18 -47.70
C MET A 160 -7.22 14.08 -49.22
N ASP A 161 -5.98 14.08 -49.69
CA ASP A 161 -5.64 13.93 -51.11
C ASP A 161 -6.16 12.60 -51.68
N VAL A 162 -5.96 11.50 -50.96
CA VAL A 162 -6.47 10.18 -51.35
C VAL A 162 -8.00 10.18 -51.43
N ALA A 163 -8.69 10.83 -50.49
CA ALA A 163 -10.16 10.94 -50.52
C ALA A 163 -10.64 11.78 -51.71
N GLN A 164 -9.94 12.88 -52.02
CA GLN A 164 -10.25 13.75 -53.15
C GLN A 164 -10.07 13.02 -54.49
N GLU A 165 -8.94 12.34 -54.70
CA GLU A 165 -8.70 11.56 -55.93
C GLU A 165 -9.70 10.41 -56.07
N LYS A 166 -10.07 9.74 -54.97
CA LYS A 166 -11.15 8.74 -54.99
C LYS A 166 -12.49 9.33 -55.43
N SER A 167 -12.83 10.54 -54.98
CA SER A 167 -14.05 11.24 -55.40
C SER A 167 -14.00 11.58 -56.88
N ARG A 168 -12.86 12.10 -57.36
CA ARG A 168 -12.65 12.45 -58.77
C ARG A 168 -12.75 11.23 -59.68
N HIS A 169 -12.09 10.12 -59.34
CA HIS A 169 -12.22 8.88 -60.09
C HIS A 169 -13.67 8.35 -60.10
N LYS A 170 -14.43 8.54 -59.02
CA LYS A 170 -15.85 8.14 -58.99
C LYS A 170 -16.70 8.95 -59.97
N GLU A 171 -16.42 10.25 -60.08
CA GLU A 171 -17.09 11.15 -61.03
C GLU A 171 -16.70 10.81 -62.47
N GLU A 172 -15.41 10.68 -62.77
CA GLU A 172 -14.90 10.27 -64.09
C GLU A 172 -15.51 8.92 -64.54
N LEU A 173 -15.66 7.97 -63.60
CA LEU A 173 -16.26 6.67 -63.87
C LEU A 173 -17.78 6.74 -64.08
N SER A 174 -18.45 7.70 -63.44
CA SER A 174 -19.88 7.99 -63.67
C SER A 174 -20.09 8.62 -65.05
N ASP A 175 -19.26 9.58 -65.44
CA ASP A 175 -19.31 10.23 -66.74
C ASP A 175 -19.03 9.25 -67.88
N ALA A 176 -18.02 8.40 -67.71
CA ALA A 176 -17.70 7.35 -68.68
C ALA A 176 -18.88 6.37 -68.85
N ARG A 177 -19.58 6.02 -67.76
CA ARG A 177 -20.79 5.18 -67.83
C ARG A 177 -21.92 5.87 -68.59
N LEU A 178 -22.17 7.15 -68.29
CA LEU A 178 -23.22 7.92 -68.95
C LEU A 178 -22.94 8.09 -70.45
N GLN A 179 -21.68 8.36 -70.80
CA GLN A 179 -21.23 8.46 -72.19
C GLN A 179 -21.45 7.13 -72.92
N HIS A 180 -21.09 6.01 -72.29
CA HIS A 180 -21.34 4.68 -72.84
C HIS A 180 -22.83 4.42 -73.07
N GLU A 181 -23.69 4.74 -72.10
CA GLU A 181 -25.15 4.59 -72.22
C GLU A 181 -25.72 5.43 -73.37
N LYS A 182 -25.23 6.66 -73.52
CA LYS A 182 -25.61 7.55 -74.63
C LYS A 182 -25.18 6.99 -75.99
N GLU A 183 -23.99 6.41 -76.10
CA GLU A 183 -23.51 5.76 -77.31
C GLU A 183 -24.36 4.53 -77.67
N VAL A 184 -24.69 3.69 -76.69
CA VAL A 184 -25.56 2.52 -76.87
C VAL A 184 -26.94 2.94 -77.38
N LEU A 185 -27.54 3.96 -76.77
CA LEU A 185 -28.81 4.51 -77.25
C LEU A 185 -28.70 5.11 -78.66
N GLY A 186 -27.60 5.79 -78.97
CA GLY A 186 -27.32 6.32 -80.30
C GLY A 186 -27.19 5.23 -81.36
N VAL A 187 -26.52 4.11 -81.03
CA VAL A 187 -26.46 2.91 -81.87
C VAL A 187 -27.86 2.33 -82.05
N GLY A 188 -28.64 2.16 -80.98
CA GLY A 188 -30.02 1.67 -81.03
C GLY A 188 -30.92 2.52 -81.94
N ALA A 189 -30.85 3.84 -81.83
CA ALA A 189 -31.62 4.76 -82.67
C ALA A 189 -31.22 4.67 -84.15
N ARG A 190 -29.93 4.46 -84.46
CA ARG A 190 -29.47 4.23 -85.84
C ARG A 190 -30.04 2.93 -86.41
N TYR A 191 -29.98 1.85 -85.65
CA TYR A 191 -30.58 0.57 -86.06
C TYR A 191 -32.09 0.67 -86.24
N GLU A 192 -32.80 1.37 -85.35
CA GLU A 192 -34.25 1.55 -85.47
C GLU A 192 -34.61 2.36 -86.72
N LYS A 193 -33.82 3.39 -87.06
CA LYS A 193 -33.99 4.18 -88.29
C LYS A 193 -33.72 3.35 -89.54
N GLU A 194 -32.64 2.57 -89.57
CA GLU A 194 -32.36 1.64 -90.67
C GLU A 194 -33.46 0.60 -90.83
N LEU A 195 -33.95 0.03 -89.73
CA LEU A 195 -35.07 -0.91 -89.73
C LEU A 195 -36.34 -0.28 -90.32
N ARG A 196 -36.67 0.96 -89.95
CA ARG A 196 -37.79 1.69 -90.57
C ARG A 196 -37.57 1.93 -92.06
N GLY A 197 -36.38 2.39 -92.46
CA GLY A 197 -36.04 2.62 -93.86
C GLY A 197 -36.17 1.35 -94.70
N LEU A 198 -35.62 0.22 -94.21
CA LEU A 198 -35.78 -1.09 -94.83
C LEU A 198 -37.24 -1.53 -94.90
N HIS A 199 -38.06 -1.20 -93.90
CA HIS A 199 -39.49 -1.51 -93.90
C HIS A 199 -40.27 -0.68 -94.92
N GLU A 200 -39.93 0.61 -95.06
CA GLU A 200 -40.49 1.51 -96.08
C GLU A 200 -40.09 1.08 -97.49
N ASP A 201 -38.81 0.75 -97.71
CA ASP A 201 -38.32 0.23 -98.99
C ASP A 201 -38.94 -1.13 -99.32
N LYS A 202 -39.10 -2.01 -98.33
CA LYS A 202 -39.85 -3.26 -98.48
C LYS A 202 -41.29 -2.99 -98.90
N ASN A 203 -41.99 -2.07 -98.24
CA ASN A 203 -43.37 -1.75 -98.59
C ASN A 203 -43.48 -1.15 -99.99
N ARG A 204 -42.53 -0.28 -100.37
CA ARG A 204 -42.48 0.31 -101.70
C ARG A 204 -42.20 -0.73 -102.77
N THR A 205 -41.22 -1.62 -102.55
CA THR A 205 -40.95 -2.75 -103.45
C THR A 205 -42.11 -3.73 -103.51
N GLU A 206 -42.83 -3.95 -102.40
CA GLU A 206 -44.05 -4.76 -102.38
C GLU A 206 -45.20 -4.10 -103.16
N GLU A 207 -45.37 -2.78 -103.08
CA GLU A 207 -46.33 -2.03 -103.89
C GLU A 207 -45.95 -2.02 -105.37
N GLU A 208 -44.66 -1.85 -105.69
CA GLU A 208 -44.12 -1.96 -107.05
C GLU A 208 -44.35 -3.37 -107.60
N ILE A 209 -44.09 -4.44 -106.83
CA ILE A 209 -44.38 -5.83 -107.22
C ILE A 209 -45.88 -6.06 -107.36
N ARG A 210 -46.73 -5.50 -106.49
CA ARG A 210 -48.20 -5.58 -106.63
C ARG A 210 -48.67 -4.85 -107.88
N SER A 211 -48.04 -3.73 -108.25
CA SER A 211 -48.33 -3.02 -109.49
C SER A 211 -47.86 -3.80 -110.70
N GLN A 212 -46.62 -4.28 -110.69
CA GLN A 212 -46.08 -5.17 -111.72
C GLN A 212 -46.89 -6.46 -111.84
N LEU A 213 -47.46 -6.99 -110.76
CA LEU A 213 -48.35 -8.15 -110.79
C LEU A 213 -49.73 -7.79 -111.36
N ARG A 214 -50.23 -6.57 -111.17
CA ARG A 214 -51.44 -6.09 -111.85
C ARG A 214 -51.18 -5.90 -113.35
N ASP A 215 -50.03 -5.33 -113.70
CA ASP A 215 -49.60 -5.13 -115.07
C ASP A 215 -49.25 -6.46 -115.75
N GLU A 216 -48.64 -7.41 -115.04
CA GLU A 216 -48.40 -8.79 -115.50
C GLU A 216 -49.66 -9.64 -115.48
N LYS A 217 -50.68 -9.35 -114.66
CA LYS A 217 -52.04 -9.94 -114.80
C LYS A 217 -52.78 -9.37 -116.00
N ALA A 218 -52.56 -8.10 -116.33
CA ALA A 218 -53.07 -7.48 -117.55
C ALA A 218 -52.33 -8.01 -118.78
N ARG A 219 -51.01 -8.20 -118.68
CA ARG A 219 -50.17 -8.81 -119.71
C ARG A 219 -50.36 -10.31 -119.84
N THR A 220 -50.59 -11.09 -118.78
CA THR A 220 -50.97 -12.52 -118.90
C THR A 220 -52.36 -12.71 -119.49
N ARG A 221 -53.24 -11.70 -119.42
CA ARG A 221 -54.46 -11.64 -120.25
C ARG A 221 -54.16 -11.32 -121.73
N GLU A 222 -53.05 -10.65 -122.03
CA GLU A 222 -52.53 -10.37 -123.38
C GLU A 222 -51.46 -11.38 -123.87
N LEU A 223 -51.00 -12.30 -123.00
CA LEU A 223 -49.88 -13.24 -123.19
C LEU A 223 -50.22 -14.65 -122.68
N GLU A 224 -51.50 -15.01 -122.61
CA GLU A 224 -51.96 -16.37 -123.00
C GLU A 224 -51.73 -16.62 -124.52
N SER A 225 -51.20 -15.64 -125.23
CA SER A 225 -50.78 -15.71 -126.62
C SER A 225 -49.29 -15.42 -126.85
N LEU A 226 -48.35 -15.93 -126.04
CA LEU A 226 -47.01 -16.41 -126.46
C LEU A 226 -46.04 -16.58 -125.27
N GLN A 227 -45.38 -17.74 -125.23
CA GLN A 227 -44.41 -18.19 -124.20
C GLN A 227 -42.99 -17.61 -124.36
N GLN A 228 -42.26 -17.62 -123.23
CA GLN A 228 -40.90 -18.18 -123.00
C GLN A 228 -39.73 -17.25 -122.54
N THR A 229 -39.21 -17.59 -121.35
CA THR A 229 -37.80 -17.66 -120.86
C THR A 229 -36.93 -16.43 -120.53
N GLY A 230 -36.18 -16.57 -119.42
CA GLY A 230 -34.94 -15.86 -119.07
C GLY A 230 -34.75 -15.69 -117.54
N GLU A 231 -34.27 -16.69 -116.78
CA GLU A 231 -32.85 -17.00 -116.48
C GLU A 231 -32.07 -16.02 -115.56
N VAL A 232 -31.48 -16.59 -114.49
CA VAL A 232 -30.05 -16.41 -114.10
C VAL A 232 -29.59 -15.11 -113.40
N ARG A 233 -30.31 -14.58 -112.40
CA ARG A 233 -29.76 -13.50 -111.53
C ARG A 233 -29.90 -13.65 -110.01
N LEU A 234 -30.45 -14.77 -109.52
CA LEU A 234 -30.89 -14.87 -108.12
C LEU A 234 -29.93 -15.65 -107.19
N GLN A 235 -28.89 -16.29 -107.72
CA GLN A 235 -28.05 -17.19 -106.91
C GLN A 235 -26.80 -16.50 -106.34
N GLU A 236 -26.11 -15.64 -107.10
CA GLU A 236 -24.87 -14.98 -106.64
C GLU A 236 -25.09 -13.92 -105.55
N ALA A 237 -26.24 -13.23 -105.56
CA ALA A 237 -26.61 -12.24 -104.55
C ALA A 237 -27.02 -12.87 -103.21
N LYS A 238 -27.44 -14.14 -103.23
CA LYS A 238 -27.90 -14.87 -102.04
C LYS A 238 -26.72 -15.39 -101.22
N GLU A 239 -25.69 -15.91 -101.90
CA GLU A 239 -24.48 -16.43 -101.26
C GLU A 239 -23.60 -15.32 -100.66
N THR A 240 -23.58 -14.11 -101.24
CA THR A 240 -22.84 -12.98 -100.66
C THR A 240 -23.51 -12.40 -99.42
N ALA A 241 -24.84 -12.41 -99.35
CA ALA A 241 -25.60 -11.95 -98.18
C ALA A 241 -25.54 -12.94 -97.00
N GLU A 242 -25.55 -14.24 -97.27
CA GLU A 242 -25.41 -15.26 -96.20
C GLU A 242 -24.02 -15.23 -95.56
N LYS A 243 -22.97 -15.00 -96.35
CA LYS A 243 -21.59 -14.95 -95.84
C LYS A 243 -21.34 -13.75 -94.93
N SER A 244 -21.83 -12.56 -95.30
CA SER A 244 -21.68 -11.35 -94.48
C SER A 244 -22.54 -11.40 -93.20
N ALA A 245 -23.71 -12.04 -93.25
CA ALA A 245 -24.55 -12.26 -92.06
C ALA A 245 -23.88 -13.19 -91.04
N LEU A 246 -23.21 -14.26 -91.50
CA LEU A 246 -22.48 -15.18 -90.62
C LEU A 246 -21.29 -14.48 -89.93
N GLU A 247 -20.54 -13.65 -90.66
CA GLU A 247 -19.41 -12.88 -90.14
C GLU A 247 -19.83 -11.86 -89.07
N HIS A 248 -20.97 -11.19 -89.26
CA HIS A 248 -21.54 -10.29 -88.24
C HIS A 248 -22.00 -11.06 -87.00
N GLN A 249 -22.58 -12.25 -87.18
CA GLN A 249 -23.03 -13.07 -86.06
C GLN A 249 -21.85 -13.58 -85.21
N GLU A 250 -20.74 -13.98 -85.82
CA GLU A 250 -19.51 -14.33 -85.10
C GLU A 250 -18.90 -13.12 -84.36
N GLN A 251 -18.88 -11.94 -84.96
CA GLN A 251 -18.38 -10.73 -84.29
C GLN A 251 -19.21 -10.34 -83.07
N VAL A 252 -20.54 -10.41 -83.17
CA VAL A 252 -21.44 -10.14 -82.03
C VAL A 252 -21.21 -11.15 -80.90
N GLN A 253 -21.09 -12.45 -81.23
CA GLN A 253 -20.80 -13.47 -80.21
C GLN A 253 -19.45 -13.24 -79.54
N LYS A 254 -18.41 -12.89 -80.30
CA LYS A 254 -17.08 -12.62 -79.75
C LYS A 254 -17.08 -11.42 -78.79
N LEU A 255 -17.73 -10.33 -79.18
CA LEU A 255 -17.89 -9.13 -78.35
C LEU A 255 -18.70 -9.42 -77.07
N GLN A 256 -19.77 -10.20 -77.16
CA GLN A 256 -20.55 -10.61 -75.99
C GLN A 256 -19.70 -11.43 -75.00
N LEU A 257 -18.90 -12.37 -75.51
CA LEU A 257 -18.00 -13.20 -74.70
C LEU A 257 -16.94 -12.36 -73.98
N GLU A 258 -16.31 -11.42 -74.68
CA GLU A 258 -15.35 -10.46 -74.10
C GLU A 258 -15.98 -9.59 -73.01
N GLN A 259 -17.21 -9.10 -73.24
CA GLN A 259 -17.92 -8.26 -72.29
C GLN A 259 -18.30 -9.03 -71.01
N THR A 260 -18.75 -10.29 -71.14
CA THR A 260 -18.98 -11.17 -69.98
C THR A 260 -17.70 -11.48 -69.21
N ALA A 261 -16.58 -11.72 -69.90
CA ALA A 261 -15.30 -11.97 -69.26
C ALA A 261 -14.79 -10.73 -68.48
N GLN A 262 -14.95 -9.53 -69.03
CA GLN A 262 -14.61 -8.28 -68.33
C GLN A 262 -15.49 -8.04 -67.09
N LEU A 263 -16.80 -8.30 -67.18
CA LEU A 263 -17.70 -8.17 -66.04
C LEU A 263 -17.36 -9.16 -64.91
N GLN A 264 -17.06 -10.41 -65.26
CA GLN A 264 -16.62 -11.41 -64.29
C GLN A 264 -15.28 -11.02 -63.63
N GLY A 265 -14.33 -10.49 -64.41
CA GLY A 265 -13.07 -9.95 -63.89
C GLY A 265 -13.29 -8.83 -62.88
N LYS A 266 -14.13 -7.84 -63.22
CA LYS A 266 -14.43 -6.72 -62.31
C LYS A 266 -15.22 -7.13 -61.06
N MET A 267 -16.11 -8.13 -61.16
CA MET A 267 -16.77 -8.70 -59.99
C MET A 267 -15.76 -9.36 -59.04
N ALA A 268 -14.82 -10.14 -59.58
CA ALA A 268 -13.77 -10.77 -58.78
C ALA A 268 -12.85 -9.73 -58.10
N GLU A 269 -12.48 -8.65 -58.81
CA GLU A 269 -11.73 -7.53 -58.23
C GLU A 269 -12.50 -6.83 -57.09
N MET A 270 -13.81 -6.57 -57.28
CA MET A 270 -14.65 -5.96 -56.25
C MET A 270 -14.77 -6.85 -55.01
N GLU A 271 -14.98 -8.15 -55.18
CA GLU A 271 -15.02 -9.11 -54.06
C GLU A 271 -13.68 -9.18 -53.33
N ALA A 272 -12.55 -9.18 -54.05
CA ALA A 272 -11.23 -9.16 -53.46
C ALA A 272 -11.00 -7.87 -52.64
N GLN A 273 -11.43 -6.72 -53.16
CA GLN A 273 -11.33 -5.44 -52.48
C GLN A 273 -12.24 -5.37 -51.23
N GLN A 274 -13.45 -5.95 -51.30
CA GLN A 274 -14.34 -6.05 -50.15
C GLN A 274 -13.72 -6.91 -49.04
N ARG A 275 -13.19 -8.09 -49.37
CA ARG A 275 -12.51 -8.97 -48.40
C ARG A 275 -11.28 -8.30 -47.78
N ALA A 276 -10.50 -7.55 -48.57
CA ALA A 276 -9.36 -6.79 -48.06
C ALA A 276 -9.78 -5.71 -47.05
N THR A 277 -10.89 -5.02 -47.33
CA THR A 277 -11.43 -3.97 -46.45
C THR A 277 -11.98 -4.57 -45.15
N GLU A 278 -12.71 -5.67 -45.21
CA GLU A 278 -13.21 -6.40 -44.03
C GLU A 278 -12.07 -6.88 -43.13
N LYS A 279 -10.99 -7.39 -43.74
CA LYS A 279 -9.78 -7.79 -42.99
C LYS A 279 -9.16 -6.59 -42.26
N SER A 280 -8.99 -5.47 -42.94
CA SER A 280 -8.45 -4.24 -42.34
C SER A 280 -9.33 -3.72 -41.20
N PHE A 281 -10.66 -3.74 -41.36
CA PHE A 281 -11.59 -3.34 -40.30
C PHE A 281 -11.49 -4.25 -39.07
N ARG A 282 -11.38 -5.57 -39.27
CA ARG A 282 -11.17 -6.53 -38.16
C ARG A 282 -9.84 -6.29 -37.44
N GLU A 283 -8.78 -5.95 -38.15
CA GLU A 283 -7.47 -5.61 -37.57
C GLU A 283 -7.58 -4.36 -36.67
N VAL A 284 -8.25 -3.31 -37.14
CA VAL A 284 -8.47 -2.07 -36.38
C VAL A 284 -9.31 -2.34 -35.13
N LEU A 285 -10.39 -3.13 -35.24
CA LEU A 285 -11.21 -3.51 -34.09
C LEU A 285 -10.40 -4.28 -33.04
N LYS A 286 -9.47 -5.15 -33.46
CA LYS A 286 -8.61 -5.90 -32.55
C LYS A 286 -7.70 -4.96 -31.75
N VAL A 287 -7.03 -4.02 -32.43
CA VAL A 287 -6.15 -3.03 -31.78
C VAL A 287 -6.95 -2.12 -30.84
N GLN A 288 -8.16 -1.70 -31.22
CA GLN A 288 -9.02 -0.93 -30.32
C GLN A 288 -9.44 -1.72 -29.08
N ALA A 289 -9.77 -3.00 -29.23
CA ALA A 289 -10.14 -3.86 -28.10
C ALA A 289 -8.97 -4.03 -27.12
N GLU A 290 -7.76 -4.28 -27.63
CA GLU A 290 -6.53 -4.37 -26.82
C GLU A 290 -6.27 -3.05 -26.06
N ALA A 291 -6.35 -1.90 -26.74
CA ALA A 291 -6.17 -0.61 -26.10
C ALA A 291 -7.19 -0.31 -24.99
N VAL A 292 -8.45 -0.73 -25.17
CA VAL A 292 -9.49 -0.60 -24.13
C VAL A 292 -9.18 -1.48 -22.93
N LEU A 293 -8.73 -2.72 -23.14
CA LEU A 293 -8.33 -3.62 -22.06
C LEU A 293 -7.15 -3.06 -21.26
N ASP A 294 -6.15 -2.50 -21.93
CA ASP A 294 -4.99 -1.86 -21.28
C ASP A 294 -5.40 -0.65 -20.44
N LEU A 295 -6.27 0.21 -20.97
CA LEU A 295 -6.83 1.35 -20.25
C LEU A 295 -7.63 0.91 -19.02
N GLN A 296 -8.44 -0.15 -19.15
CA GLN A 296 -9.18 -0.72 -18.02
C GLN A 296 -8.24 -1.30 -16.96
N ALA A 297 -7.18 -2.02 -17.36
CA ALA A 297 -6.19 -2.56 -16.43
C ALA A 297 -5.46 -1.43 -15.68
N HIS A 298 -5.07 -0.38 -16.40
CA HIS A 298 -4.44 0.80 -15.79
C HIS A 298 -5.36 1.51 -14.80
N LEU A 299 -6.63 1.73 -15.15
CA LEU A 299 -7.61 2.35 -14.27
C LEU A 299 -7.78 1.55 -12.97
N LYS A 300 -7.87 0.21 -13.04
CA LYS A 300 -7.95 -0.65 -11.85
C LYS A 300 -6.73 -0.51 -10.95
N GLY A 301 -5.53 -0.45 -11.54
CA GLY A 301 -4.28 -0.19 -10.79
C GLY A 301 -4.30 1.16 -10.07
N VAL A 302 -4.73 2.22 -10.75
CA VAL A 302 -4.86 3.57 -10.16
C VAL A 302 -5.84 3.59 -8.99
N VAL A 303 -6.96 2.86 -9.09
CA VAL A 303 -7.93 2.76 -7.98
C VAL A 303 -7.30 2.06 -6.78
N LEU A 304 -6.62 0.92 -6.95
CA LEU A 304 -5.94 0.25 -5.85
C LEU A 304 -4.86 1.12 -5.21
N GLN A 305 -4.08 1.85 -6.01
CA GLN A 305 -3.07 2.78 -5.52
C GLN A 305 -3.70 3.90 -4.69
N SER A 306 -4.84 4.44 -5.13
CA SER A 306 -5.59 5.47 -4.39
C SER A 306 -6.10 4.93 -3.04
N ILE A 307 -6.60 3.69 -3.02
CA ILE A 307 -7.01 3.01 -1.77
C ILE A 307 -5.82 2.86 -0.82
N ALA A 308 -4.67 2.41 -1.34
CA ALA A 308 -3.45 2.28 -0.56
C ALA A 308 -2.99 3.62 0.03
N GLU A 309 -3.05 4.72 -0.74
CA GLU A 309 -2.75 6.07 -0.25
C GLU A 309 -3.67 6.52 0.89
N ASP A 310 -4.97 6.27 0.75
CA ASP A 310 -5.96 6.61 1.78
C ASP A 310 -5.72 5.83 3.08
N LEU A 311 -5.44 4.53 2.97
CA LEU A 311 -5.13 3.68 4.11
C LEU A 311 -3.81 4.10 4.78
N ARG A 312 -2.77 4.44 4.01
CA ARG A 312 -1.50 4.96 4.53
C ARG A 312 -1.68 6.24 5.33
N ALA A 313 -2.65 7.08 4.99
CA ALA A 313 -2.95 8.29 5.76
C ALA A 313 -3.56 8.00 7.14
N CYS A 314 -4.11 6.80 7.35
CA CYS A 314 -4.74 6.37 8.59
C CYS A 314 -3.87 5.43 9.44
N LEU A 315 -2.74 4.96 8.90
CA LEU A 315 -1.91 3.91 9.50
C LEU A 315 -0.49 4.41 9.78
N PRO A 316 0.21 3.80 10.76
CA PRO A 316 1.66 3.97 10.87
C PRO A 316 2.37 3.38 9.64
N VAL A 317 3.64 3.72 9.44
CA VAL A 317 4.42 3.27 8.27
C VAL A 317 4.54 1.75 8.22
N GLU A 318 4.67 1.12 9.38
CA GLU A 318 4.70 -0.34 9.52
C GLU A 318 3.34 -0.97 9.22
N ALA A 319 2.28 -0.17 9.10
CA ALA A 319 0.90 -0.60 8.89
C ALA A 319 0.38 -1.61 9.93
N MET A 320 1.00 -1.68 11.11
CA MET A 320 0.62 -2.56 12.22
C MET A 320 -0.08 -1.75 13.31
N LEU A 321 -1.23 -2.24 13.77
CA LEU A 321 -1.96 -1.61 14.88
C LEU A 321 -1.52 -2.20 16.23
N PRO A 322 -1.58 -1.44 17.35
CA PRO A 322 -1.28 -1.98 18.68
C PRO A 322 -2.15 -3.18 19.09
N SER A 323 -3.33 -3.32 18.49
CA SER A 323 -4.21 -4.48 18.65
C SER A 323 -3.60 -5.79 18.14
N GLU A 324 -2.67 -5.74 17.17
CA GLU A 324 -1.96 -6.90 16.60
C GLU A 324 -0.76 -7.34 17.47
N SER A 325 -0.92 -7.30 18.80
CA SER A 325 0.15 -7.52 19.78
C SER A 325 0.95 -8.81 19.57
N LEU A 326 0.27 -9.94 19.29
CA LEU A 326 0.95 -11.23 19.07
C LEU A 326 1.77 -11.25 17.76
N ALA A 327 1.27 -10.62 16.70
CA ALA A 327 1.99 -10.54 15.44
C ALA A 327 3.23 -9.65 15.57
N ILE A 328 3.12 -8.54 16.32
CA ILE A 328 4.26 -7.68 16.68
C ILE A 328 5.30 -8.47 17.50
N GLU A 329 4.85 -9.21 18.51
CA GLU A 329 5.73 -10.03 19.35
C GLU A 329 6.47 -11.10 18.52
N LYS A 330 5.75 -11.85 17.69
CA LYS A 330 6.32 -12.89 16.82
C LYS A 330 7.30 -12.32 15.79
N ALA A 331 7.00 -11.17 15.20
CA ALA A 331 7.92 -10.49 14.29
C ALA A 331 9.25 -10.11 14.99
N GLN A 332 9.20 -9.69 16.26
CA GLN A 332 10.37 -9.35 17.06
C GLN A 332 11.18 -10.58 17.53
N GLN A 333 10.52 -11.72 17.71
CA GLN A 333 11.14 -12.98 18.10
C GLN A 333 11.80 -13.72 16.93
N ASN A 334 11.65 -13.23 15.69
CA ASN A 334 12.26 -13.86 14.53
C ASN A 334 13.79 -13.92 14.66
N PRO A 335 14.42 -15.08 14.37
CA PRO A 335 15.87 -15.25 14.49
C PRO A 335 16.67 -14.30 13.60
N LYS A 336 16.11 -13.98 12.42
CA LYS A 336 16.60 -12.94 11.53
C LYS A 336 15.82 -11.66 11.85
N PRO A 337 16.48 -10.50 12.04
CA PRO A 337 15.79 -9.23 12.21
C PRO A 337 14.84 -8.96 11.04
N THR A 338 13.56 -8.78 11.36
CA THR A 338 12.47 -8.70 10.39
C THR A 338 11.61 -7.47 10.67
N VAL A 339 11.18 -6.80 9.61
CA VAL A 339 10.30 -5.62 9.65
C VAL A 339 9.02 -5.95 8.88
N HIS A 340 7.89 -5.47 9.39
CA HIS A 340 6.63 -5.57 8.68
C HIS A 340 6.50 -4.42 7.67
N VAL A 341 6.25 -4.78 6.41
CA VAL A 341 5.94 -3.84 5.32
C VAL A 341 4.77 -4.43 4.57
N ASP A 342 3.63 -3.73 4.61
CA ASP A 342 2.43 -4.24 3.98
C ASP A 342 2.51 -4.11 2.46
N ALA A 343 2.50 -5.25 1.77
CA ALA A 343 2.68 -5.33 0.33
C ALA A 343 1.51 -4.75 -0.48
N PHE A 344 0.33 -4.57 0.13
CA PHE A 344 -0.78 -3.86 -0.50
C PHE A 344 -0.54 -2.34 -0.49
N LEU A 345 0.05 -1.83 0.59
CA LEU A 345 0.26 -0.39 0.79
C LEU A 345 1.53 0.14 0.11
N TYR A 346 2.57 -0.69 0.05
CA TYR A 346 3.90 -0.31 -0.42
C TYR A 346 4.39 -1.33 -1.45
N ASP A 347 4.52 -0.89 -2.70
CA ASP A 347 5.28 -1.62 -3.72
C ASP A 347 6.79 -1.36 -3.56
N GLU A 348 7.61 -2.03 -4.37
CA GLU A 348 9.08 -1.90 -4.31
C GLU A 348 9.55 -0.44 -4.50
N GLU A 349 8.91 0.33 -5.39
CA GLU A 349 9.23 1.73 -5.61
C GLU A 349 8.90 2.61 -4.39
N ALA A 350 7.77 2.35 -3.72
CA ALA A 350 7.39 3.02 -2.50
C ALA A 350 8.32 2.67 -1.33
N VAL A 351 8.75 1.40 -1.23
CA VAL A 351 9.76 0.97 -0.23
C VAL A 351 11.09 1.68 -0.48
N ASP A 352 11.55 1.75 -1.73
CA ASP A 352 12.77 2.49 -2.09
C ASP A 352 12.67 3.97 -1.70
N SER A 353 11.54 4.60 -1.96
CA SER A 353 11.28 5.98 -1.58
C SER A 353 11.36 6.19 -0.06
N LEU A 354 10.79 5.27 0.73
CA LEU A 354 10.87 5.32 2.19
C LEU A 354 12.32 5.14 2.71
N CYS A 355 13.12 4.32 2.02
CA CYS A 355 14.54 4.17 2.31
C CYS A 355 15.33 5.45 1.98
N GLU A 356 15.10 6.07 0.83
CA GLU A 356 15.73 7.33 0.44
C GLU A 356 15.39 8.48 1.40
N GLU A 357 14.15 8.51 1.91
CA GLU A 357 13.69 9.47 2.91
C GLU A 357 14.21 9.19 4.34
N GLY A 358 14.90 8.06 4.55
CA GLY A 358 15.41 7.66 5.87
C GLY A 358 14.33 7.24 6.86
N LYS A 359 13.10 6.95 6.38
CA LYS A 359 11.98 6.46 7.21
C LYS A 359 12.08 4.97 7.51
N MET A 360 12.76 4.21 6.65
CA MET A 360 13.04 2.79 6.85
C MET A 360 14.40 2.40 6.26
N SER A 361 14.84 1.17 6.51
CA SER A 361 16.05 0.60 5.93
C SER A 361 15.76 -0.80 5.41
N ARG A 362 16.42 -1.21 4.32
CA ARG A 362 16.44 -2.62 3.85
C ARG A 362 17.48 -3.46 4.58
N ASP A 363 18.39 -2.81 5.31
CA ASP A 363 19.50 -3.46 5.98
C ASP A 363 19.58 -3.08 7.46
N TYR A 364 20.15 -3.96 8.27
CA TYR A 364 20.49 -3.70 9.67
C TYR A 364 22.00 -3.88 9.91
N CYS A 365 22.53 -3.12 10.88
CA CYS A 365 23.94 -3.22 11.25
C CYS A 365 24.20 -4.50 12.06
N LEU A 366 25.22 -5.29 11.67
CA LEU A 366 25.66 -6.46 12.45
C LEU A 366 26.31 -6.06 13.79
N HIS A 367 26.85 -4.85 13.84
CA HIS A 367 27.31 -4.17 15.04
C HIS A 367 26.81 -2.73 14.97
N CYS A 368 26.11 -2.26 16.02
CA CYS A 368 25.53 -0.91 16.05
C CYS A 368 26.59 0.16 15.71
N GLY A 369 26.27 1.04 14.75
CA GLY A 369 27.19 2.06 14.25
C GLY A 369 28.25 1.59 13.25
N SER A 370 28.22 0.32 12.82
CA SER A 370 29.15 -0.19 11.81
C SER A 370 28.57 -0.15 10.39
N HIS A 371 29.44 0.00 9.39
CA HIS A 371 29.10 -0.15 7.97
C HIS A 371 28.96 -1.61 7.52
N ARG A 372 29.12 -2.58 8.42
CA ARG A 372 28.86 -3.99 8.14
C ARG A 372 27.39 -4.27 8.37
N THR A 373 26.63 -4.29 7.29
CA THR A 373 25.19 -4.51 7.30
C THR A 373 24.83 -5.89 6.76
N ALA A 374 23.61 -6.32 7.05
CA ALA A 374 22.96 -7.50 6.49
C ALA A 374 21.49 -7.16 6.17
N PRO A 375 20.87 -7.83 5.19
CA PRO A 375 19.50 -7.52 4.78
C PRO A 375 18.51 -7.91 5.88
N LEU A 376 17.53 -7.03 6.11
CA LEU A 376 16.36 -7.31 6.93
C LEU A 376 15.47 -8.38 6.28
N GLY A 377 14.72 -9.11 7.08
CA GLY A 377 13.57 -9.85 6.60
C GLY A 377 12.38 -8.90 6.42
N PHE A 378 11.59 -9.10 5.37
CA PHE A 378 10.33 -8.40 5.16
C PHE A 378 9.18 -9.39 5.30
N ILE A 379 8.14 -8.99 6.02
CA ILE A 379 6.89 -9.75 6.14
C ILE A 379 5.71 -8.85 5.78
N SER A 380 4.74 -9.42 5.08
CA SER A 380 3.44 -8.80 4.78
C SER A 380 2.33 -9.76 5.16
N HIS A 381 1.24 -9.21 5.70
CA HIS A 381 0.00 -9.95 5.95
C HIS A 381 -1.10 -9.63 4.92
N SER A 382 -0.78 -8.87 3.88
CA SER A 382 -1.68 -8.52 2.78
C SER A 382 -1.09 -8.95 1.43
N PHE A 383 -1.97 -9.26 0.48
CA PHE A 383 -1.57 -9.41 -0.93
C PHE A 383 -1.20 -8.06 -1.54
N SER A 384 -0.12 -8.05 -2.31
CA SER A 384 0.22 -6.95 -3.21
C SER A 384 -0.78 -6.79 -4.36
N ALA A 385 -0.76 -5.63 -5.01
CA ALA A 385 -1.60 -5.38 -6.19
C ALA A 385 -1.35 -6.39 -7.33
N LEU A 386 -0.11 -6.86 -7.49
CA LEU A 386 0.23 -7.89 -8.47
C LEU A 386 -0.29 -9.27 -8.09
N GLU A 387 -0.20 -9.66 -6.82
CA GLU A 387 -0.76 -10.93 -6.33
C GLU A 387 -2.29 -10.94 -6.41
N LEU A 388 -2.97 -9.83 -6.09
CA LEU A 388 -4.41 -9.70 -6.29
C LEU A 388 -4.79 -9.89 -7.76
N ARG A 389 -4.02 -9.30 -8.67
CA ARG A 389 -4.26 -9.44 -10.10
C ARG A 389 -4.00 -10.87 -10.57
N PHE A 390 -2.94 -11.51 -10.08
CA PHE A 390 -2.67 -12.92 -10.34
C PHE A 390 -3.83 -13.80 -9.86
N LEU A 391 -4.27 -13.61 -8.61
CA LEU A 391 -5.37 -14.33 -7.98
C LEU A 391 -6.66 -14.26 -8.81
N PHE A 392 -7.13 -13.07 -9.16
CA PHE A 392 -8.43 -12.91 -9.82
C PHE A 392 -8.41 -13.16 -11.33
N GLN A 393 -7.27 -12.98 -12.01
CA GLN A 393 -7.19 -13.13 -13.47
C GLN A 393 -6.64 -14.48 -13.93
N ASN A 394 -5.86 -15.17 -13.09
CA ASN A 394 -5.16 -16.40 -13.49
C ASN A 394 -5.44 -17.60 -12.59
N VAL A 395 -5.77 -17.38 -11.30
CA VAL A 395 -6.03 -18.47 -10.34
C VAL A 395 -7.52 -18.79 -10.26
N LEU A 396 -8.36 -17.79 -10.02
CA LEU A 396 -9.80 -17.97 -9.81
C LEU A 396 -10.57 -18.02 -11.14
N PRO A 397 -11.63 -18.84 -11.24
CA PRO A 397 -12.54 -18.84 -12.38
C PRO A 397 -13.47 -17.62 -12.36
N ASP A 398 -14.33 -17.48 -13.38
CA ASP A 398 -15.41 -16.49 -13.37
C ASP A 398 -16.30 -16.66 -12.12
N LEU A 399 -16.51 -15.56 -11.40
CA LEU A 399 -17.23 -15.54 -10.13
C LEU A 399 -18.67 -15.03 -10.26
N SER A 400 -19.22 -14.96 -11.48
CA SER A 400 -20.59 -14.51 -11.71
C SER A 400 -21.59 -15.31 -10.88
N GLY A 401 -22.34 -14.64 -9.99
CA GLY A 401 -23.30 -15.30 -9.12
C GLY A 401 -22.70 -16.04 -7.91
N LYS A 402 -21.40 -15.87 -7.65
CA LYS A 402 -20.65 -16.58 -6.59
C LYS A 402 -20.39 -15.70 -5.38
N VAL A 403 -20.25 -16.36 -4.22
CA VAL A 403 -19.85 -15.73 -2.96
C VAL A 403 -18.40 -16.07 -2.65
N LEU A 404 -17.57 -15.05 -2.45
CA LEU A 404 -16.20 -15.18 -1.97
C LEU A 404 -16.09 -14.66 -0.55
N VAL A 405 -15.43 -15.44 0.31
CA VAL A 405 -15.17 -15.08 1.72
C VAL A 405 -13.67 -14.89 1.91
N ASP A 406 -13.27 -13.72 2.40
CA ASP A 406 -11.91 -13.38 2.80
C ASP A 406 -11.79 -13.49 4.32
N VAL A 407 -10.99 -14.46 4.79
CA VAL A 407 -10.84 -14.76 6.21
C VAL A 407 -9.64 -14.01 6.78
N GLY A 408 -9.85 -13.22 7.83
CA GLY A 408 -8.83 -12.32 8.36
C GLY A 408 -8.51 -11.21 7.36
N SER A 409 -9.55 -10.51 6.91
CA SER A 409 -9.44 -9.59 5.78
C SER A 409 -8.53 -8.39 6.03
N ARG A 410 -8.12 -8.11 7.27
CA ARG A 410 -7.16 -7.07 7.67
C ARG A 410 -7.42 -5.71 7.01
N LEU A 411 -6.65 -5.32 5.99
CA LEU A 411 -6.84 -4.04 5.29
C LEU A 411 -7.94 -4.08 4.21
N GLY A 412 -8.43 -5.26 3.84
CA GLY A 412 -9.46 -5.48 2.83
C GLY A 412 -8.93 -5.67 1.40
N ALA A 413 -7.63 -5.93 1.23
CA ALA A 413 -6.98 -6.02 -0.07
C ALA A 413 -7.69 -6.98 -1.05
N VAL A 414 -8.08 -8.18 -0.59
CA VAL A 414 -8.81 -9.17 -1.40
C VAL A 414 -10.20 -8.65 -1.80
N LEU A 415 -10.88 -7.93 -0.91
CA LEU A 415 -12.21 -7.36 -1.19
C LEU A 415 -12.12 -6.30 -2.29
N TYR A 416 -11.14 -5.40 -2.23
CA TYR A 416 -10.95 -4.36 -3.23
C TYR A 416 -10.50 -4.93 -4.57
N GLY A 417 -9.56 -5.88 -4.55
CA GLY A 417 -9.16 -6.64 -5.72
C GLY A 417 -10.35 -7.37 -6.36
N GLY A 418 -11.20 -8.00 -5.55
CA GLY A 418 -12.41 -8.68 -5.98
C GLY A 418 -13.40 -7.75 -6.67
N CYS A 419 -13.60 -6.54 -6.15
CA CYS A 419 -14.47 -5.53 -6.78
C CYS A 419 -13.99 -5.13 -8.16
N LEU A 420 -12.68 -5.01 -8.34
CA LEU A 420 -12.09 -4.50 -9.58
C LEU A 420 -11.85 -5.59 -10.61
N TYR A 421 -11.48 -6.80 -10.19
CA TYR A 421 -11.03 -7.87 -11.08
C TYR A 421 -12.04 -9.01 -11.24
N SER A 422 -13.12 -9.06 -10.47
CA SER A 422 -14.09 -10.15 -10.53
C SER A 422 -15.52 -9.69 -10.77
N SER A 423 -16.36 -10.66 -11.13
CA SER A 423 -17.81 -10.57 -11.30
C SER A 423 -18.57 -11.17 -10.11
N ALA A 424 -17.90 -11.33 -8.95
CA ALA A 424 -18.48 -11.93 -7.75
C ALA A 424 -19.83 -11.29 -7.40
N ALA A 425 -20.83 -12.10 -7.04
CA ALA A 425 -22.11 -11.54 -6.59
C ALA A 425 -21.97 -10.90 -5.20
N GLN A 426 -21.10 -11.46 -4.36
CA GLN A 426 -20.84 -10.95 -3.02
C GLN A 426 -19.40 -11.26 -2.59
N LEU A 427 -18.77 -10.26 -1.98
CA LEU A 427 -17.44 -10.34 -1.38
C LEU A 427 -17.60 -10.10 0.13
N VAL A 428 -17.24 -11.07 0.96
CA VAL A 428 -17.44 -10.99 2.41
C VAL A 428 -16.11 -11.07 3.13
N GLY A 429 -15.70 -9.98 3.77
CA GLY A 429 -14.53 -9.94 4.64
C GLY A 429 -14.92 -10.21 6.08
N VAL A 430 -14.23 -11.15 6.73
CA VAL A 430 -14.38 -11.42 8.17
C VAL A 430 -13.09 -11.05 8.87
N GLU A 431 -13.17 -10.13 9.82
CA GLU A 431 -12.01 -9.63 10.54
C GLU A 431 -12.32 -9.51 12.04
N ILE A 432 -11.38 -9.91 12.89
CA ILE A 432 -11.55 -9.95 14.34
C ILE A 432 -11.25 -8.59 14.99
N SER A 433 -10.45 -7.73 14.35
CA SER A 433 -10.16 -6.38 14.82
C SER A 433 -11.24 -5.40 14.37
N ALA A 434 -11.87 -4.74 15.35
CA ALA A 434 -12.84 -3.68 15.11
C ALA A 434 -12.21 -2.52 14.31
N GLU A 435 -10.97 -2.16 14.61
CA GLU A 435 -10.25 -1.05 13.96
C GLU A 435 -10.05 -1.31 12.47
N PHE A 436 -9.62 -2.52 12.10
CA PHE A 436 -9.47 -2.91 10.70
C PHE A 436 -10.81 -2.97 9.97
N THR A 437 -11.88 -3.48 10.59
CA THR A 437 -13.20 -3.46 9.95
C THR A 437 -13.71 -2.05 9.70
N GLU A 438 -13.32 -1.08 10.53
CA GLU A 438 -13.70 0.32 10.34
C GLU A 438 -12.93 0.96 9.18
N LEU A 439 -11.64 0.68 9.06
CA LEU A 439 -10.84 1.08 7.89
C LEU A 439 -11.43 0.49 6.60
N GLN A 440 -11.81 -0.79 6.63
CA GLN A 440 -12.44 -1.45 5.49
C GLN A 440 -13.78 -0.80 5.12
N ARG A 441 -14.64 -0.51 6.10
CA ARG A 441 -15.92 0.19 5.84
C ARG A 441 -15.70 1.58 5.25
N MET A 442 -14.73 2.34 5.76
CA MET A 442 -14.37 3.66 5.21
C MET A 442 -14.00 3.56 3.73
N VAL A 443 -13.16 2.60 3.34
CA VAL A 443 -12.79 2.39 1.93
C VAL A 443 -13.99 1.94 1.11
N VAL A 444 -14.76 0.97 1.58
CA VAL A 444 -15.95 0.45 0.88
C VAL A 444 -16.94 1.56 0.58
N GLU A 445 -17.21 2.44 1.55
CA GLU A 445 -18.09 3.59 1.36
C GLU A 445 -17.49 4.63 0.40
N LYS A 446 -16.21 4.99 0.58
CA LYS A 446 -15.53 6.01 -0.23
C LYS A 446 -15.46 5.64 -1.72
N TYR A 447 -15.21 4.37 -2.02
CA TYR A 447 -15.04 3.87 -3.39
C TYR A 447 -16.32 3.29 -4.00
N GLY A 448 -17.44 3.30 -3.26
CA GLY A 448 -18.75 2.86 -3.76
C GLY A 448 -18.86 1.34 -3.93
N PHE A 449 -18.19 0.56 -3.08
CA PHE A 449 -18.21 -0.91 -3.11
C PHE A 449 -19.33 -1.53 -2.26
N THR A 450 -20.17 -0.72 -1.62
CA THR A 450 -21.20 -1.15 -0.66
C THR A 450 -22.21 -2.16 -1.21
N ASP A 451 -22.48 -2.15 -2.52
CA ASP A 451 -23.43 -3.07 -3.15
C ASP A 451 -22.89 -4.52 -3.26
N GLN A 452 -21.56 -4.69 -3.26
CA GLN A 452 -20.90 -5.98 -3.48
C GLN A 452 -20.15 -6.48 -2.24
N VAL A 453 -19.64 -5.56 -1.40
CA VAL A 453 -18.79 -5.89 -0.25
C VAL A 453 -19.56 -5.85 1.05
N GLN A 454 -19.39 -6.90 1.86
CA GLN A 454 -19.85 -6.97 3.24
C GLN A 454 -18.65 -7.19 4.17
N VAL A 455 -18.50 -6.31 5.18
CA VAL A 455 -17.47 -6.43 6.20
C VAL A 455 -18.10 -6.88 7.52
N ILE A 456 -17.63 -8.00 8.08
CA ILE A 456 -18.14 -8.59 9.31
C ILE A 456 -17.05 -8.55 10.38
N HIS A 457 -17.34 -7.86 11.49
CA HIS A 457 -16.49 -7.88 12.67
C HIS A 457 -16.80 -9.11 13.53
N ALA A 458 -16.03 -10.18 13.37
CA ALA A 458 -16.23 -11.45 14.07
C ALA A 458 -14.99 -12.36 14.01
N ASP A 459 -14.90 -13.31 14.95
CA ASP A 459 -14.07 -14.50 14.79
C ASP A 459 -14.69 -15.40 13.71
N ILE A 460 -13.90 -15.79 12.70
CA ILE A 460 -14.34 -16.65 11.61
C ILE A 460 -14.96 -17.96 12.11
N CYS A 461 -14.51 -18.49 13.24
CA CYS A 461 -15.02 -19.73 13.81
C CYS A 461 -16.48 -19.62 14.28
N THR A 462 -16.98 -18.39 14.45
CA THR A 462 -18.39 -18.12 14.76
C THR A 462 -19.26 -18.02 13.50
N GLN A 463 -18.67 -17.99 12.32
CA GLN A 463 -19.32 -17.77 11.03
C GLN A 463 -19.46 -19.06 10.21
N ALA A 464 -19.79 -20.17 10.86
CA ALA A 464 -19.94 -21.50 10.24
C ALA A 464 -20.86 -21.49 9.01
N SER A 465 -22.04 -20.87 9.12
CA SER A 465 -22.99 -20.79 8.02
C SER A 465 -22.48 -20.00 6.82
N LEU A 466 -21.61 -18.99 7.04
CA LEU A 466 -20.99 -18.25 5.94
C LEU A 466 -20.01 -19.14 5.19
N LEU A 467 -19.10 -19.81 5.91
CA LEU A 467 -18.12 -20.74 5.33
C LEU A 467 -18.77 -21.89 4.56
N GLN A 468 -19.84 -22.48 5.11
CA GLN A 468 -20.57 -23.58 4.48
C GLN A 468 -21.27 -23.18 3.16
N ASN A 469 -21.57 -21.89 2.98
CA ASN A 469 -22.25 -21.39 1.80
C ASN A 469 -21.31 -20.72 0.79
N ALA A 470 -20.05 -20.47 1.15
CA ALA A 470 -19.05 -19.85 0.29
C ALA A 470 -18.74 -20.72 -0.93
N ASP A 471 -18.61 -20.10 -2.10
CA ASP A 471 -18.10 -20.77 -3.31
C ASP A 471 -16.56 -20.70 -3.37
N VAL A 472 -15.98 -19.62 -2.84
CA VAL A 472 -14.54 -19.42 -2.72
C VAL A 472 -14.21 -18.91 -1.31
N VAL A 473 -13.19 -19.47 -0.68
CA VAL A 473 -12.63 -18.99 0.59
C VAL A 473 -11.17 -18.62 0.37
N VAL A 474 -10.76 -17.43 0.77
CA VAL A 474 -9.38 -16.94 0.69
C VAL A 474 -8.82 -16.79 2.10
N MET A 475 -7.62 -17.30 2.32
CA MET A 475 -6.91 -17.24 3.60
C MET A 475 -5.46 -16.84 3.37
N ASN A 476 -5.13 -15.57 3.56
CA ASN A 476 -3.77 -15.05 3.42
C ASN A 476 -3.13 -14.75 4.78
N ASN A 477 -2.14 -15.54 5.20
CA ASN A 477 -1.37 -15.35 6.43
C ASN A 477 -2.20 -15.19 7.72
N VAL A 478 -3.35 -15.86 7.78
CA VAL A 478 -4.43 -15.56 8.76
C VAL A 478 -4.11 -15.99 10.20
N PHE A 479 -3.36 -17.07 10.41
CA PHE A 479 -3.26 -17.71 11.73
C PHE A 479 -1.87 -17.67 12.36
N GLU A 480 -0.80 -17.90 11.58
CA GLU A 480 0.55 -18.13 12.12
C GLU A 480 1.03 -17.00 13.04
N TYR A 481 0.79 -15.75 12.65
CA TYR A 481 1.23 -14.57 13.39
C TYR A 481 0.20 -14.07 14.41
N PHE A 482 -1.07 -14.42 14.23
CA PHE A 482 -2.18 -13.82 14.99
C PHE A 482 -2.73 -14.71 16.10
N LEU A 483 -2.40 -16.02 16.10
CA LEU A 483 -2.88 -16.98 17.09
C LEU A 483 -1.73 -17.81 17.67
N GLU A 484 -1.92 -18.31 18.89
CA GLU A 484 -1.05 -19.32 19.52
C GLU A 484 -1.25 -20.69 18.89
N SER A 485 -0.25 -21.59 18.94
CA SER A 485 -0.29 -22.88 18.22
C SER A 485 -1.55 -23.73 18.52
N ASN A 486 -2.04 -23.70 19.76
CA ASN A 486 -3.28 -24.41 20.12
C ASN A 486 -4.51 -23.78 19.47
N ASP A 487 -4.58 -22.46 19.41
CA ASP A 487 -5.69 -21.74 18.80
C ASP A 487 -5.63 -21.81 17.27
N GLN A 488 -4.43 -21.85 16.67
CA GLN A 488 -4.25 -22.15 15.25
C GLN A 488 -4.85 -23.50 14.88
N MET A 489 -4.55 -24.56 15.66
CA MET A 489 -5.12 -25.89 15.43
C MET A 489 -6.65 -25.89 15.56
N ARG A 490 -7.20 -25.19 16.56
CA ARG A 490 -8.65 -25.04 16.73
C ARG A 490 -9.29 -24.32 15.56
N ALA A 491 -8.67 -23.24 15.08
CA ALA A 491 -9.15 -22.48 13.93
C ALA A 491 -9.12 -23.34 12.66
N TRP A 492 -8.02 -24.07 12.40
CA TRP A 492 -7.94 -24.99 11.27
C TRP A 492 -8.98 -26.11 11.32
N HIS A 493 -9.30 -26.66 12.50
CA HIS A 493 -10.41 -27.60 12.66
C HIS A 493 -11.76 -26.96 12.33
N CYS A 494 -11.97 -25.71 12.75
CA CYS A 494 -13.19 -25.00 12.39
C CYS A 494 -13.28 -24.76 10.88
N ILE A 495 -12.19 -24.38 10.22
CA ILE A 495 -12.16 -24.18 8.76
C ILE A 495 -12.43 -25.51 8.05
N SER A 496 -11.75 -26.60 8.41
CA SER A 496 -11.93 -27.90 7.73
C SER A 496 -13.33 -28.47 7.91
N GLN A 497 -13.99 -28.23 9.05
CA GLN A 497 -15.35 -28.67 9.30
C GLN A 497 -16.41 -27.85 8.55
N ASN A 498 -16.15 -26.56 8.29
CA ASN A 498 -17.16 -25.66 7.74
C ASN A 498 -16.94 -25.28 6.27
N VAL A 499 -15.72 -25.39 5.75
CA VAL A 499 -15.43 -25.28 4.30
C VAL A 499 -15.67 -26.64 3.66
N SER A 500 -16.94 -27.06 3.65
CA SER A 500 -17.37 -28.42 3.32
C SER A 500 -18.21 -28.49 2.05
N ARG A 501 -18.44 -27.36 1.36
CA ARG A 501 -19.21 -27.33 0.11
C ARG A 501 -18.39 -27.97 -1.00
N LYS A 502 -18.81 -29.15 -1.45
CA LYS A 502 -18.17 -29.87 -2.54
C LYS A 502 -18.00 -29.00 -3.79
N GLY A 503 -16.79 -28.96 -4.32
CA GLY A 503 -16.41 -28.14 -5.48
C GLY A 503 -16.16 -26.67 -5.17
N ALA A 504 -16.33 -26.21 -3.92
CA ALA A 504 -15.86 -24.89 -3.51
C ALA A 504 -14.33 -24.83 -3.61
N LEU A 505 -13.82 -23.61 -3.77
CA LEU A 505 -12.40 -23.34 -3.88
C LEU A 505 -11.88 -22.76 -2.57
N LEU A 506 -10.69 -23.20 -2.17
CA LEU A 506 -9.94 -22.65 -1.05
C LEU A 506 -8.61 -22.14 -1.56
N VAL A 507 -8.30 -20.88 -1.32
CA VAL A 507 -7.01 -20.27 -1.61
C VAL A 507 -6.28 -20.03 -0.30
N THR A 508 -5.06 -20.51 -0.17
CA THR A 508 -4.25 -20.27 1.03
C THR A 508 -2.85 -19.76 0.69
N VAL A 509 -2.33 -18.93 1.59
CA VAL A 509 -0.93 -18.47 1.64
C VAL A 509 -0.49 -18.52 3.11
N PRO A 510 0.54 -19.31 3.46
CA PRO A 510 1.15 -20.38 2.66
C PRO A 510 0.17 -21.54 2.40
N GLY A 511 0.64 -22.61 1.73
CA GLY A 511 -0.15 -23.82 1.51
C GLY A 511 -0.68 -24.46 2.80
N VAL A 512 -1.81 -25.18 2.71
CA VAL A 512 -2.46 -25.84 3.87
C VAL A 512 -1.51 -26.86 4.51
N GLN A 513 -0.78 -27.63 3.71
CA GLN A 513 0.20 -28.61 4.16
C GLN A 513 1.32 -27.96 4.96
N GLU A 514 1.85 -26.84 4.48
CA GLU A 514 2.91 -26.08 5.15
C GLU A 514 2.41 -25.48 6.47
N SER A 515 1.23 -24.83 6.43
CA SER A 515 0.58 -24.25 7.61
C SER A 515 0.36 -25.27 8.72
N LEU A 516 -0.09 -26.49 8.38
CA LEU A 516 -0.32 -27.56 9.34
C LEU A 516 0.96 -28.27 9.79
N ALA A 517 2.00 -28.32 8.94
CA ALA A 517 3.29 -28.92 9.30
C ALA A 517 3.98 -28.17 10.44
N ALA A 518 3.81 -26.85 10.52
CA ALA A 518 4.32 -26.03 11.62
C ALA A 518 3.66 -26.36 12.99
N LEU A 519 2.52 -27.07 12.99
CA LEU A 519 1.71 -27.36 14.18
C LEU A 519 1.84 -28.82 14.68
N GLN A 520 2.86 -29.55 14.22
CA GLN A 520 3.12 -30.97 14.53
C GLN A 520 3.51 -31.21 16.00
N GLY A 521 2.51 -31.13 16.89
CA GLY A 521 2.57 -31.50 18.30
C GLY A 521 1.18 -31.81 18.91
N SER A 522 0.12 -31.72 18.11
CA SER A 522 -1.28 -31.93 18.52
C SER A 522 -1.79 -33.31 18.09
N ASN A 523 -2.52 -34.00 18.97
CA ASN A 523 -2.99 -35.38 18.77
C ASN A 523 -4.17 -35.53 17.78
N GLU A 524 -4.57 -34.46 17.09
CA GLU A 524 -5.74 -34.42 16.19
C GLU A 524 -5.34 -33.86 14.82
N ALA A 525 -4.75 -34.71 13.99
CA ALA A 525 -4.31 -34.34 12.65
C ALA A 525 -5.51 -34.20 11.70
N ILE A 526 -5.54 -33.12 10.92
CA ILE A 526 -6.50 -32.91 9.84
C ILE A 526 -6.02 -33.70 8.62
N ASP A 527 -6.86 -34.62 8.12
CA ASP A 527 -6.56 -35.38 6.89
C ASP A 527 -6.87 -34.53 5.66
N ILE A 528 -5.85 -33.83 5.17
CA ILE A 528 -5.96 -32.94 4.01
C ILE A 528 -6.43 -33.71 2.77
N HIS A 529 -5.98 -34.95 2.56
CA HIS A 529 -6.31 -35.73 1.35
C HIS A 529 -7.77 -36.18 1.31
N GLN A 530 -8.46 -36.23 2.45
CA GLN A 530 -9.90 -36.50 2.51
C GLN A 530 -10.75 -35.24 2.34
N TRP A 531 -10.17 -34.06 2.53
CA TRP A 531 -10.87 -32.78 2.49
C TRP A 531 -10.63 -32.00 1.19
N LEU A 532 -9.38 -31.94 0.74
CA LEU A 532 -8.91 -31.04 -0.31
C LEU A 532 -8.11 -31.77 -1.39
N GLU A 533 -8.29 -31.30 -2.62
CA GLU A 533 -7.45 -31.60 -3.76
C GLU A 533 -6.75 -30.32 -4.22
N GLU A 534 -5.42 -30.30 -4.15
CA GLU A 534 -4.63 -29.18 -4.66
C GLU A 534 -4.67 -29.14 -6.19
N LEU A 535 -4.91 -27.95 -6.74
CA LEU A 535 -4.98 -27.72 -8.18
C LEU A 535 -3.68 -27.11 -8.68
N PRO A 536 -3.15 -27.57 -9.82
CA PRO A 536 -1.95 -26.99 -10.39
C PRO A 536 -2.23 -25.56 -10.88
N LEU A 537 -1.32 -24.65 -10.56
CA LEU A 537 -1.33 -23.27 -11.05
C LEU A 537 -0.17 -23.04 -12.01
N ASP A 538 -0.39 -22.15 -12.97
CA ASP A 538 0.66 -21.63 -13.84
C ASP A 538 1.24 -20.36 -13.19
N TYR A 539 2.49 -20.44 -12.75
CA TYR A 539 3.20 -19.34 -12.10
C TYR A 539 4.04 -18.51 -13.09
N ASP A 540 4.21 -18.97 -14.34
CA ASP A 540 5.05 -18.32 -15.35
C ASP A 540 4.26 -17.21 -16.11
N VAL A 541 3.44 -16.46 -15.38
CA VAL A 541 2.58 -15.40 -15.91
C VAL A 541 3.29 -14.06 -15.82
N TYR A 542 3.42 -13.36 -16.94
CA TYR A 542 3.98 -12.00 -16.97
C TYR A 542 2.90 -10.95 -16.69
N LEU A 543 3.01 -10.24 -15.56
CA LEU A 543 2.05 -9.21 -15.16
C LEU A 543 2.62 -7.77 -15.21
N GLY A 544 3.88 -7.59 -15.60
CA GLY A 544 4.51 -6.28 -15.68
C GLY A 544 6.00 -6.33 -15.33
N ARG A 545 6.64 -5.16 -15.31
CA ARG A 545 8.10 -5.01 -15.10
C ARG A 545 8.55 -5.54 -13.73
N ASP A 546 7.69 -5.45 -12.71
CA ASP A 546 7.99 -5.81 -11.32
C ASP A 546 7.37 -7.16 -10.91
N THR A 547 7.13 -8.04 -11.88
CA THR A 547 6.59 -9.38 -11.61
C THR A 547 7.64 -10.22 -10.88
N ASP A 548 7.46 -10.43 -9.58
CA ASP A 548 8.20 -11.45 -8.83
C ASP A 548 7.41 -12.77 -8.82
N THR A 549 7.77 -13.69 -9.71
CA THR A 549 7.13 -15.00 -9.82
C THR A 549 7.34 -15.87 -8.58
N ASP A 550 8.33 -15.59 -7.73
CA ASP A 550 8.55 -16.36 -6.51
C ASP A 550 7.51 -16.04 -5.44
N SER A 551 7.01 -14.81 -5.39
CA SER A 551 5.88 -14.44 -4.53
C SER A 551 4.60 -15.24 -4.86
N PHE A 552 4.33 -15.45 -6.16
CA PHE A 552 3.14 -16.18 -6.60
C PHE A 552 3.15 -17.66 -6.20
N LYS A 553 4.33 -18.26 -6.03
CA LYS A 553 4.47 -19.68 -5.64
C LYS A 553 3.97 -19.97 -4.23
N GLN A 554 3.78 -18.93 -3.41
CA GLN A 554 3.18 -19.05 -2.08
C GLN A 554 1.65 -19.16 -2.13
N ILE A 555 1.04 -18.91 -3.29
CA ILE A 555 -0.42 -18.96 -3.48
C ILE A 555 -0.83 -20.35 -3.93
N HIS A 556 -1.59 -21.03 -3.10
CA HIS A 556 -2.09 -22.37 -3.39
C HIS A 556 -3.60 -22.36 -3.59
N LEU A 557 -4.07 -23.13 -4.57
CA LEU A 557 -5.49 -23.31 -4.86
C LEU A 557 -5.89 -24.76 -4.59
N TYR A 558 -6.96 -24.94 -3.83
CA TYR A 558 -7.52 -26.24 -3.51
C TYR A 558 -9.00 -26.30 -3.92
N ARG A 559 -9.45 -27.51 -4.25
CA ARG A 559 -10.85 -27.85 -4.44
C ARG A 559 -11.33 -28.73 -3.28
N VAL A 560 -12.46 -28.40 -2.69
CA VAL A 560 -13.13 -29.21 -1.68
C VAL A 560 -13.75 -30.47 -2.31
N LEU A 561 -13.48 -31.64 -1.73
CA LEU A 561 -13.82 -32.97 -2.28
C LEU A 561 -15.28 -33.40 -2.15
#